data_AF-A0A4R9VJL8-F1
#
_entry.id   AF-A0A4R9VJL8-F1
#
_cell.length_a   1.000
_cell.length_b   1.000
_cell.length_c   1.000
_cell.angle_alpha   90.00
_cell.angle_beta   90.00
_cell.angle_gamma   90.00
#
_symmetry.space_group_name_H-M   'P 1'
#
loop_
_entity.id
_entity.type
_entity.pdbx_description
1 polymer ?
#
loop_
_entity_poly.entity_id
_entity_poly.type
_entity_poly.pdbx_seq_one_letter_code
_entity_poly.pdbx_strand_id
1 'polypeptide(L)'
;VGNKVLNIEDIKNKSSIPTTNIELDERRKRAQAIVRKKSVLSSSVSIVPIPGLDFGVDIKLMRDIIEAVNKIYGLDHKQVNSMREDVKERIFTAAAIQGSQFVGRKVSNAILKVV
;
A
#
# COMPACT_ATOMS: atom_id res chain seq x y z
N VAL A 1 -8.80 -10.69 -15.67
CA VAL A 1 -8.54 -9.58 -16.63
C VAL A 1 -7.97 -8.37 -15.88
N GLY A 2 -6.83 -8.50 -15.20
CA GLY A 2 -6.32 -7.46 -14.28
C GLY A 2 -4.87 -7.02 -14.56
N ASN A 3 -4.03 -7.91 -15.08
CA ASN A 3 -2.61 -7.58 -15.32
C ASN A 3 -2.38 -6.64 -16.50
N LYS A 4 -3.29 -6.58 -17.49
CA LYS A 4 -3.08 -5.82 -18.74
C LYS A 4 -3.44 -4.33 -18.64
N VAL A 5 -4.20 -3.93 -17.62
CA VAL A 5 -4.69 -2.55 -17.46
C VAL A 5 -3.86 -1.71 -16.49
N LEU A 6 -2.87 -2.31 -15.83
CA LEU A 6 -2.23 -1.70 -14.66
C LEU A 6 -0.78 -1.24 -14.87
N ASN A 7 -0.21 -1.35 -16.09
CA ASN A 7 1.13 -0.87 -16.48
C ASN A 7 2.11 -0.84 -15.29
N ILE A 8 2.27 -2.01 -14.65
CA ILE A 8 3.25 -2.18 -13.59
C ILE A 8 4.60 -2.27 -14.31
N GLU A 9 5.44 -1.26 -14.12
CA GLU A 9 6.83 -1.33 -14.55
C GLU A 9 7.50 -2.51 -13.82
N ASP A 10 7.92 -3.51 -14.59
CA ASP A 10 8.69 -4.63 -14.06
C ASP A 10 10.11 -4.14 -13.72
N ILE A 11 10.37 -3.97 -12.43
CA ILE A 11 11.69 -3.59 -11.92
C ILE A 11 12.59 -4.84 -12.00
N LYS A 12 13.47 -4.87 -13.00
CA LYS A 12 14.36 -6.00 -13.34
C LYS A 12 15.44 -6.34 -12.31
N ASN A 13 15.70 -5.52 -11.28
CA ASN A 13 16.73 -5.80 -10.28
C ASN A 13 16.11 -6.31 -8.97
N LYS A 14 15.93 -7.63 -8.91
CA LYS A 14 15.55 -8.38 -7.72
C LYS A 14 16.84 -8.76 -6.98
N SER A 15 16.85 -8.63 -5.65
CA SER A 15 17.89 -9.11 -4.71
C SER A 15 19.00 -8.14 -4.26
N SER A 16 18.65 -6.91 -3.83
CA SER A 16 19.45 -6.23 -2.80
C SER A 16 18.52 -5.54 -1.80
N ILE A 17 18.49 -6.04 -0.56
CA ILE A 17 17.82 -5.33 0.54
C ILE A 17 18.58 -4.02 0.73
N PRO A 18 17.90 -2.86 0.87
CA PRO A 18 18.57 -1.60 1.11
C PRO A 18 19.53 -1.70 2.30
N THR A 19 20.78 -1.29 2.08
CA THR A 19 21.82 -1.33 3.12
C THR A 19 22.17 0.06 3.66
N THR A 20 21.80 1.12 2.94
CA THR A 20 22.08 2.50 3.35
C THR A 20 20.81 3.34 3.47
N ASN A 21 20.87 4.38 4.30
CA ASN A 21 19.76 5.32 4.49
C ASN A 21 19.39 6.09 3.21
N ILE A 22 20.37 6.35 2.34
CA ILE A 22 20.16 7.02 1.05
C ILE A 22 19.34 6.10 0.13
N GLU A 23 19.73 4.84 0.03
CA GLU A 23 19.01 3.81 -0.74
C GLU A 23 17.58 3.60 -0.24
N LEU A 24 17.38 3.67 1.09
CA LEU A 24 16.06 3.60 1.71
C LEU A 24 15.19 4.82 1.33
N ASP A 25 15.76 6.02 1.32
CA ASP A 25 15.01 7.23 0.96
C ASP A 25 14.62 7.24 -0.52
N GLU A 26 15.51 6.82 -1.41
CA GLU A 26 15.18 6.67 -2.83
C GLU A 26 14.05 5.67 -3.05
N ARG A 27 14.13 4.49 -2.42
CA ARG A 27 13.07 3.48 -2.50
C ARG A 27 11.76 3.98 -1.91
N ARG A 28 11.81 4.73 -0.80
CA ARG A 28 10.63 5.37 -0.19
C ARG A 28 9.96 6.34 -1.16
N LYS A 29 10.74 7.20 -1.82
CA LYS A 29 10.22 8.14 -2.84
C LYS A 29 9.54 7.39 -3.99
N ARG A 30 10.16 6.33 -4.51
CA ARG A 30 9.56 5.47 -5.56
C ARG A 30 8.27 4.81 -5.08
N ALA A 31 8.25 4.25 -3.88
CA ALA A 31 7.06 3.63 -3.29
C ALA A 31 5.92 4.64 -3.12
N GLN A 32 6.20 5.84 -2.62
CA GLN A 32 5.22 6.91 -2.48
C GLN A 32 4.64 7.35 -3.83
N ALA A 33 5.47 7.42 -4.89
CA ALA A 33 5.00 7.75 -6.24
C ALA A 33 4.02 6.70 -6.77
N ILE A 34 4.28 5.41 -6.56
CA ILE A 34 3.36 4.32 -6.95
C ILE A 34 2.05 4.41 -6.17
N VAL A 35 2.12 4.58 -4.85
CA VAL A 35 0.93 4.73 -4.00
C VAL A 35 0.07 5.90 -4.46
N ARG A 36 0.70 7.05 -4.74
CA ARG A 36 0.01 8.27 -5.22
C ARG A 36 -0.66 8.03 -6.58
N LYS A 37 0.04 7.42 -7.53
CA LYS A 37 -0.51 7.11 -8.87
C LYS A 37 -1.70 6.15 -8.78
N LYS A 38 -1.61 5.11 -7.93
CA LYS A 38 -2.69 4.15 -7.73
C LYS A 38 -3.88 4.71 -6.96
N SER A 39 -3.65 5.62 -6.01
CA SER A 39 -4.70 6.32 -5.29
C SER A 39 -5.57 7.18 -6.23
N VAL A 40 -4.94 7.90 -7.17
CA VAL A 40 -5.67 8.67 -8.19
C VAL A 40 -6.56 7.77 -9.06
N LEU A 41 -6.05 6.60 -9.47
CA LEU A 41 -6.83 5.62 -10.23
C LEU A 41 -7.98 5.02 -9.40
N SER A 42 -7.77 4.76 -8.10
CA SER A 42 -8.79 4.23 -7.18
C SER A 42 -10.00 5.13 -7.10
N SER A 43 -9.79 6.45 -7.00
CA SER A 43 -10.87 7.43 -6.90
C SER A 43 -11.81 7.44 -8.12
N SER A 44 -11.35 6.96 -9.28
CA SER A 44 -12.17 6.86 -10.48
C SER A 44 -13.00 5.58 -10.56
N VAL A 45 -12.60 4.51 -9.85
CA VAL A 45 -13.27 3.19 -9.92
C VAL A 45 -14.49 3.12 -9.00
N SER A 46 -14.57 3.93 -7.94
CA SER A 46 -15.70 3.97 -6.98
C SER A 46 -17.03 4.52 -7.54
N ILE A 47 -17.19 4.64 -8.86
CA ILE A 47 -18.40 5.21 -9.50
C ILE A 47 -19.53 4.17 -9.60
N VAL A 48 -19.27 2.87 -9.41
CA VAL A 48 -20.27 1.80 -9.60
C VAL A 48 -20.84 1.35 -8.24
N PRO A 49 -22.07 1.71 -7.86
CA PRO A 49 -22.63 1.38 -6.55
C PRO A 49 -23.12 -0.07 -6.51
N ILE A 50 -22.23 -1.04 -6.26
CA ILE A 50 -22.61 -2.42 -5.98
C ILE A 50 -22.22 -2.75 -4.53
N PRO A 51 -23.20 -2.96 -3.64
CA PRO A 51 -22.94 -3.32 -2.24
C PRO A 51 -21.97 -4.50 -2.13
N GLY A 52 -20.85 -4.30 -1.46
CA GLY A 52 -19.82 -5.32 -1.21
C GLY A 52 -18.78 -5.52 -2.31
N LEU A 53 -19.03 -5.12 -3.56
CA LEU A 53 -18.04 -5.21 -4.64
C LEU A 53 -16.91 -4.19 -4.43
N ASP A 54 -17.28 -2.96 -4.07
CA ASP A 54 -16.33 -1.84 -3.89
C ASP A 54 -15.28 -2.17 -2.83
N PHE A 55 -15.69 -2.80 -1.72
CA PHE A 55 -14.79 -3.24 -0.64
C PHE A 55 -13.80 -4.33 -1.09
N GLY A 56 -14.26 -5.30 -1.89
CA GLY A 56 -13.39 -6.36 -2.42
C GLY A 56 -12.33 -5.80 -3.38
N VAL A 57 -12.72 -4.83 -4.21
CA VAL A 57 -11.81 -4.12 -5.12
C VAL A 57 -10.78 -3.32 -4.33
N ASP A 58 -11.18 -2.61 -3.27
CA ASP A 58 -10.27 -1.84 -2.42
C ASP A 58 -9.22 -2.73 -1.73
N ILE A 59 -9.64 -3.89 -1.19
CA ILE A 59 -8.71 -4.87 -0.60
C ILE A 59 -7.72 -5.37 -1.65
N LYS A 60 -8.21 -5.72 -2.84
CA LYS A 60 -7.35 -6.21 -3.91
C LYS A 60 -6.33 -5.14 -4.32
N LEU A 61 -6.78 -3.90 -4.49
CA LEU A 61 -5.90 -2.79 -4.84
C LEU A 61 -4.83 -2.56 -3.76
N MET A 62 -5.22 -2.62 -2.48
CA MET A 62 -4.29 -2.53 -1.37
C MET A 62 -3.24 -3.65 -1.42
N ARG A 63 -3.64 -4.89 -1.70
CA ARG A 63 -2.70 -6.01 -1.85
C ARG A 63 -1.75 -5.82 -3.04
N ASP A 64 -2.26 -5.36 -4.17
CA ASP A 64 -1.45 -5.06 -5.36
C ASP A 64 -0.42 -3.94 -5.07
N ILE A 65 -0.78 -2.94 -4.24
CA ILE A 65 0.13 -1.88 -3.78
C ILE A 65 1.22 -2.47 -2.89
N ILE A 66 0.86 -3.28 -1.88
CA ILE A 66 1.81 -3.90 -0.96
C ILE A 66 2.83 -4.76 -1.73
N GLU A 67 2.38 -5.54 -2.71
CA GLU A 67 3.27 -6.33 -3.55
C GLU A 67 4.24 -5.45 -4.37
N ALA A 68 3.75 -4.37 -4.98
CA ALA A 68 4.61 -3.45 -5.73
C ALA A 68 5.66 -2.78 -4.82
N VAL A 69 5.27 -2.41 -3.60
CA VAL A 69 6.21 -1.88 -2.59
C VAL A 69 7.23 -2.94 -2.20
N ASN A 70 6.83 -4.18 -1.91
CA ASN A 70 7.75 -5.28 -1.59
C ASN A 70 8.81 -5.47 -2.69
N LYS A 71 8.39 -5.43 -3.97
CA LYS A 71 9.31 -5.49 -5.12
C LYS A 71 10.32 -4.35 -5.14
N ILE A 72 9.92 -3.11 -4.83
CA ILE A 72 10.84 -1.96 -4.73
C ILE A 72 11.92 -2.21 -3.67
N TYR A 73 11.55 -2.80 -2.54
CA TYR A 73 12.46 -3.14 -1.44
C TYR A 73 13.22 -4.46 -1.65
N GLY A 74 13.06 -5.11 -2.81
CA GLY A 74 13.73 -6.37 -3.12
C GLY A 74 13.22 -7.56 -2.32
N LEU A 75 12.06 -7.45 -1.67
CA LEU A 75 11.42 -8.52 -0.91
C LEU A 75 10.67 -9.44 -1.86
N ASP A 76 10.98 -10.74 -1.82
CA ASP A 76 10.24 -11.73 -2.61
C ASP A 76 8.89 -12.09 -1.97
N HIS A 77 7.88 -12.38 -2.79
CA HIS A 77 6.54 -12.76 -2.32
C HIS A 77 6.58 -14.04 -1.46
N LYS A 78 7.53 -14.95 -1.75
CA LYS A 78 7.75 -16.14 -0.91
C LYS A 78 8.35 -15.79 0.44
N GLN A 79 9.23 -14.79 0.53
CA GLN A 79 9.80 -14.35 1.82
C GLN A 79 8.72 -13.73 2.71
N VAL A 80 7.86 -12.88 2.15
CA VAL A 80 6.75 -12.28 2.91
C VAL A 80 5.70 -13.32 3.31
N ASN A 81 5.38 -14.28 2.44
CA ASN A 81 4.49 -15.40 2.79
C ASN A 81 5.09 -16.41 3.77
N SER A 82 6.42 -16.51 3.84
CA SER A 82 7.13 -17.33 4.83
C SER A 82 7.23 -16.64 6.21
N MET A 83 6.80 -15.39 6.33
CA MET A 83 6.66 -14.77 7.65
C MET A 83 5.62 -15.54 8.44
N ARG A 84 5.97 -15.91 9.67
CA ARG A 84 5.05 -16.57 10.60
C ARG A 84 3.78 -15.73 10.76
N GLU A 85 2.64 -16.40 10.87
CA GLU A 85 1.32 -15.75 10.86
C GLU A 85 1.16 -14.75 12.02
N ASP A 86 1.73 -15.03 13.18
CA ASP A 86 1.75 -14.16 14.35
C ASP A 86 2.49 -12.83 14.10
N VAL A 87 3.61 -12.88 13.37
CA VAL A 87 4.37 -11.68 13.00
C VAL A 87 3.58 -10.84 11.99
N LYS A 88 2.95 -11.51 11.02
CA LYS A 88 2.12 -10.87 10.00
C LYS A 88 0.93 -10.14 10.64
N GLU A 89 0.21 -10.82 11.53
CA GLU A 89 -0.91 -10.25 12.29
C GLU A 89 -0.47 -9.03 13.11
N ARG A 90 0.67 -9.12 13.80
CA ARG A 90 1.20 -8.01 14.60
C ARG A 90 1.55 -6.79 13.73
N ILE A 91 2.16 -7.00 12.58
CA ILE A 91 2.49 -5.91 11.65
C ILE A 91 1.22 -5.27 11.09
N PHE A 92 0.23 -6.07 10.66
CA PHE A 92 -1.03 -5.52 10.16
C PHE A 92 -1.79 -4.77 11.24
N THR A 93 -1.82 -5.30 12.46
CA THR A 93 -2.47 -4.65 13.61
C THR A 93 -1.80 -3.33 13.95
N ALA A 94 -0.47 -3.30 14.01
CA ALA A 94 0.27 -2.06 14.24
C ALA A 94 0.00 -1.01 13.14
N ALA A 95 -0.01 -1.44 11.87
CA ALA A 95 -0.35 -0.57 10.76
C ALA A 95 -1.78 -0.03 10.86
N ALA A 96 -2.74 -0.88 11.23
CA ALA A 96 -4.15 -0.49 11.42
C ALA A 96 -4.32 0.53 12.55
N ILE A 97 -3.65 0.32 13.68
CA ILE A 97 -3.66 1.26 14.82
C ILE A 97 -3.07 2.61 14.43
N GLN A 98 -1.93 2.61 13.73
CA GLN A 98 -1.30 3.86 13.31
C GLN A 98 -2.15 4.61 12.28
N GLY A 99 -2.76 3.88 11.34
CA GLY A 99 -3.69 4.43 10.36
C GLY A 99 -4.94 5.03 11.02
N SER A 100 -5.56 4.31 11.97
CA SER A 100 -6.77 4.76 12.65
C SER A 100 -6.53 6.03 13.48
N GLN A 101 -5.41 6.10 14.20
CA GLN A 101 -5.02 7.31 14.93
C GLN A 101 -4.80 8.51 14.00
N PHE A 102 -4.16 8.30 12.84
CA PHE A 102 -3.96 9.36 11.87
C PHE A 102 -5.29 9.92 11.34
N VAL A 103 -6.21 9.04 10.95
CA VAL A 103 -7.54 9.42 10.48
C VAL A 103 -8.30 10.15 11.59
N GLY A 104 -8.33 9.60 12.80
CA GLY A 104 -9.00 10.21 13.96
C GLY A 104 -8.48 11.61 14.27
N ARG A 105 -7.16 11.83 14.26
CA ARG A 105 -6.56 13.16 14.44
C ARG A 105 -6.94 14.13 13.33
N LYS A 106 -6.92 13.70 12.07
CA LYS A 106 -7.29 14.55 10.92
C LYS A 106 -8.75 14.98 10.98
N VAL A 107 -9.65 14.04 11.26
CA VAL A 107 -11.09 14.30 11.41
C VAL A 107 -11.35 15.22 12.61
N SER A 108 -10.78 14.90 13.77
CA SER A 108 -10.95 15.71 14.99
C SER A 108 -10.47 17.14 14.78
N ASN A 109 -9.29 17.33 14.17
CA ASN A 109 -8.77 18.67 13.86
C ASN A 109 -9.61 19.42 12.82
N ALA A 110 -10.28 18.72 11.89
CA ALA A 110 -11.18 19.35 10.95
C ALA A 110 -12.46 19.84 11.67
N ILE A 111 -13.03 19.05 12.56
CA ILE A 111 -14.21 19.42 13.36
C ILE A 111 -13.88 20.61 14.27
N LEU A 112 -12.75 20.55 14.99
CA LEU A 112 -12.31 21.63 15.88
C LEU A 112 -11.98 22.95 15.17
N LYS A 113 -11.72 22.93 13.85
CA LYS A 113 -11.49 24.14 13.05
C LYS A 113 -12.78 24.78 12.50
N VAL A 114 -13.89 24.04 12.51
CA VAL A 114 -15.18 24.49 11.98
C VAL A 114 -16.05 25.12 13.08
N VAL A 115 -15.73 24.87 14.36
CA VAL A 115 -16.32 25.50 15.54
C VAL A 115 -15.53 26.73 15.97
#